data_AF-A0A183V3W5-F1
#
_entry.id   AF-A0A183V3W5-F1
#
_cell.length_a   1.000
_cell.length_b   1.000
_cell.length_c   1.000
_cell.angle_alpha   90.00
_cell.angle_beta   90.00
_cell.angle_gamma   90.00
#
_symmetry.space_group_name_H-M   'P 1'
#
loop_
_entity.id
_entity.type
_entity.pdbx_description
1 polymer ?
#
loop_
_entity_poly.entity_id
_entity_poly.type
_entity_poly.pdbx_seq_one_letter_code
_entity_poly.pdbx_strand_id
1 'polypeptide(L)'
;MDGLMLCCAPCKPRYRRLVDAIYPRSLTEGLIHANMQKLTFYAISQPEKLDRIGEYIVWRMSRDLYRQRYNQVKISVEAMDQLLQSCHDLSSLNQFIESFLKMLQKLLETNNFQMEKLATDSFVSFANIEENTPAYHRQYDFFISKFAAMCHSNQGTDAKAIRYAGLRGLRGVLWKSATDPLQASIWEKQHMDKIVPSILFNLQDDDSLENEENAETVVNPPFLDQPYAVDGVADSPKALSDQFLRELMAKAPFGLISVLEPVLKHCDLHKKWDPPAAFAVMTFRAIMYSIKDPCFVIQALINHLENMSNSNASVRIGIASVLSSIVSIAGTTIGPSLLGIFNSLLKHLRQSVEFQQSKECPSVEQEKVYQETLINAMGDYANALPDYQKVVFLFFLLSFPFLFFFFLIWLRKNSRAHKLSTS
;
A
#
# COMPACT_ATOMS: atom_id res chain seq x y z
N MET A 1 -25.88 43.68 -7.71
CA MET A 1 -27.20 43.91 -8.33
C MET A 1 -27.94 42.60 -8.31
N ASP A 2 -28.89 42.51 -7.39
CA ASP A 2 -29.75 41.37 -7.14
C ASP A 2 -30.54 40.96 -8.39
N GLY A 3 -30.28 39.75 -8.87
CA GLY A 3 -31.03 39.14 -9.97
C GLY A 3 -32.21 38.36 -9.42
N LEU A 4 -33.39 38.98 -9.46
CA LEU A 4 -34.69 38.40 -9.14
C LEU A 4 -34.86 36.98 -9.72
N MET A 5 -35.13 36.02 -8.82
CA MET A 5 -35.71 34.72 -9.15
C MET A 5 -37.12 34.90 -9.73
N LEU A 6 -37.28 34.64 -11.03
CA LEU A 6 -38.57 34.32 -11.64
C LEU A 6 -38.65 32.82 -11.92
N CYS A 7 -39.47 32.16 -11.10
CA CYS A 7 -39.84 30.75 -11.18
C CYS A 7 -40.83 30.50 -12.32
N CYS A 8 -40.35 30.17 -13.52
CA CYS A 8 -41.18 29.60 -14.58
C CYS A 8 -40.68 28.19 -14.95
N ALA A 9 -41.37 27.16 -14.45
CA ALA A 9 -41.13 25.75 -14.77
C ALA A 9 -41.11 25.40 -16.29
N PRO A 10 -41.79 26.12 -17.22
CA PRO A 10 -41.77 25.80 -18.65
C PRO A 10 -40.46 26.15 -19.37
N CYS A 11 -39.66 27.08 -18.85
CA CYS A 11 -38.40 27.52 -19.49
C CYS A 11 -37.19 26.65 -19.10
N LYS A 12 -37.40 25.65 -18.24
CA LYS A 12 -36.31 24.79 -17.76
C LYS A 12 -35.97 23.70 -18.79
N PRO A 13 -34.69 23.57 -19.21
CA PRO A 13 -34.26 22.49 -20.10
C PRO A 13 -34.72 21.11 -19.62
N ARG A 14 -35.10 20.23 -20.55
CA ARG A 14 -35.67 18.91 -20.26
C ARG A 14 -34.79 18.09 -19.31
N TYR A 15 -33.48 18.05 -19.56
CA TYR A 15 -32.54 17.31 -18.72
C TYR A 15 -32.57 17.77 -17.24
N ARG A 16 -32.68 19.08 -16.97
CA ARG A 16 -32.75 19.59 -15.59
C ARG A 16 -34.06 19.22 -14.90
N ARG A 17 -35.17 19.15 -15.65
CA ARG A 17 -36.45 18.70 -15.11
C ARG A 17 -36.41 17.21 -14.73
N LEU A 18 -35.75 16.39 -15.55
CA LEU A 18 -35.51 14.98 -15.24
C LEU A 18 -34.62 14.81 -14.00
N VAL A 19 -33.54 15.60 -13.90
CA VAL A 19 -32.69 15.61 -12.69
C VAL A 19 -33.46 16.11 -11.47
N ASP A 20 -34.34 17.11 -11.56
CA ASP A 20 -35.10 17.50 -10.38
C ASP A 20 -36.08 16.43 -9.91
N ALA A 21 -36.64 15.66 -10.86
CA ALA A 21 -37.65 14.65 -10.59
C ALA A 21 -37.11 13.45 -9.82
N ILE A 22 -35.80 13.22 -9.78
CA ILE A 22 -35.21 12.13 -8.99
C ILE A 22 -35.16 12.44 -7.49
N TYR A 23 -35.32 13.71 -7.10
CA TYR A 23 -35.32 14.13 -5.70
C TYR A 23 -36.75 14.17 -5.14
N PRO A 24 -37.02 13.50 -4.00
CA PRO A 24 -38.32 13.53 -3.35
C PRO A 24 -38.62 14.90 -2.72
N ARG A 25 -39.91 15.16 -2.48
CA ARG A 25 -40.36 16.35 -1.74
C ARG A 25 -40.05 16.25 -0.25
N SER A 26 -40.09 15.03 0.29
CA SER A 26 -39.66 14.75 1.66
C SER A 26 -38.14 14.68 1.75
N LEU A 27 -37.56 15.25 2.81
CA LEU A 27 -36.11 15.22 3.05
C LEU A 27 -35.62 13.87 3.64
N THR A 28 -36.54 12.97 3.99
CA THR A 28 -36.24 11.66 4.58
C THR A 28 -36.31 10.51 3.57
N GLU A 29 -36.93 10.74 2.41
CA GLU A 29 -37.06 9.74 1.35
C GLU A 29 -35.78 9.66 0.50
N GLY A 30 -35.50 8.48 -0.05
CA GLY A 30 -34.35 8.21 -0.91
C GLY A 30 -34.61 8.54 -2.39
N LEU A 31 -33.70 8.09 -3.26
CA LEU A 31 -33.79 8.27 -4.69
C LEU A 31 -35.08 7.68 -5.28
N ILE A 32 -35.77 8.45 -6.13
CA ILE A 32 -36.97 7.94 -6.82
C ILE A 32 -36.53 7.09 -8.03
N HIS A 33 -36.40 5.78 -7.83
CA HIS A 33 -35.88 4.84 -8.85
C HIS A 33 -36.59 4.93 -10.21
N ALA A 34 -37.92 5.07 -10.25
CA ALA A 34 -38.65 5.19 -11.50
C ALA A 34 -38.29 6.46 -12.29
N ASN A 35 -37.97 7.56 -11.61
CA ASN A 35 -37.50 8.78 -12.26
C ASN A 35 -36.03 8.69 -12.63
N MET A 36 -35.23 7.95 -11.83
CA MET A 36 -33.84 7.68 -12.15
C MET A 36 -33.71 6.87 -13.44
N GLN A 37 -34.49 5.80 -13.61
CA GLN A 37 -34.52 5.01 -14.86
C GLN A 37 -34.85 5.87 -16.09
N LYS A 38 -35.79 6.83 -15.95
CA LYS A 38 -36.10 7.78 -17.03
C LYS A 38 -34.94 8.71 -17.34
N LEU A 39 -34.19 9.15 -16.32
CA LEU A 39 -32.99 9.97 -16.48
C LEU A 39 -31.88 9.16 -17.17
N THR A 40 -31.63 7.93 -16.74
CA THR A 40 -30.65 7.01 -17.35
C THR A 40 -30.99 6.75 -18.82
N PHE A 41 -32.24 6.40 -19.13
CA PHE A 41 -32.67 6.18 -20.50
C PHE A 41 -32.48 7.43 -21.37
N TYR A 42 -32.79 8.61 -20.83
CA TYR A 42 -32.58 9.88 -21.51
C TYR A 42 -31.08 10.15 -21.78
N ALA A 43 -30.21 9.87 -20.81
CA ALA A 43 -28.76 10.04 -20.94
C ALA A 43 -28.16 9.09 -22.00
N ILE A 44 -28.59 7.83 -22.02
CA ILE A 44 -28.17 6.85 -23.05
C ILE A 44 -28.69 7.26 -24.44
N SER A 45 -29.92 7.75 -24.52
CA SER A 45 -30.53 8.19 -25.79
C SER A 45 -29.94 9.50 -26.33
N GLN A 46 -29.37 10.33 -25.47
CA GLN A 46 -28.76 11.63 -25.82
C GLN A 46 -27.39 11.77 -25.11
N PRO A 47 -26.35 11.05 -25.55
CA PRO A 47 -25.04 11.04 -24.90
C PRO A 47 -24.41 12.44 -24.79
N GLU A 48 -24.69 13.34 -25.73
CA GLU A 48 -24.21 14.72 -25.71
C GLU A 48 -24.78 15.58 -24.56
N LYS A 49 -25.81 15.07 -23.86
CA LYS A 49 -26.38 15.71 -22.66
C LYS A 49 -25.80 15.17 -21.37
N LEU A 50 -25.09 14.04 -21.40
CA LEU A 50 -24.59 13.36 -20.20
C LEU A 50 -23.71 14.28 -19.36
N ASP A 51 -22.78 14.98 -20.00
CA ASP A 51 -21.92 15.96 -19.33
C ASP A 51 -22.73 17.05 -18.60
N ARG A 52 -23.67 17.70 -19.29
CA ARG A 52 -24.56 18.73 -18.69
C ARG A 52 -25.43 18.20 -17.56
N ILE A 53 -25.80 16.91 -17.61
CA ILE A 53 -26.52 16.24 -16.52
C ILE A 53 -25.60 16.14 -15.30
N GLY A 54 -24.37 15.65 -15.49
CA GLY A 54 -23.33 15.57 -14.45
C GLY A 54 -23.07 16.93 -13.80
N GLU A 55 -22.78 17.97 -14.59
CA GLU A 55 -22.55 19.33 -14.08
C GLU A 55 -23.70 19.84 -13.22
N TYR A 56 -24.94 19.59 -13.66
CA TYR A 56 -26.13 20.05 -12.96
C TYR A 56 -26.35 19.30 -11.63
N ILE A 57 -26.07 18.00 -11.60
CA ILE A 57 -26.11 17.21 -10.36
C ILE A 57 -25.04 17.72 -9.39
N VAL A 58 -23.80 17.95 -9.85
CA VAL A 58 -22.71 18.48 -9.00
C VAL A 58 -23.06 19.87 -8.43
N TRP A 59 -23.61 20.77 -9.25
CA TRP A 59 -24.06 22.08 -8.79
C TRP A 59 -25.12 21.96 -7.69
N ARG A 60 -26.12 21.08 -7.90
CA ARG A 60 -27.20 20.85 -6.95
C ARG A 60 -26.68 20.23 -5.65
N MET A 61 -25.85 19.19 -5.76
CA MET A 61 -25.19 18.54 -4.63
C MET A 61 -24.37 19.56 -3.82
N SER A 62 -23.63 20.45 -4.49
CA SER A 62 -22.80 21.47 -3.82
C SER A 62 -23.65 22.42 -2.97
N ARG A 63 -24.79 22.85 -3.50
CA ARG A 63 -25.75 23.68 -2.78
C ARG A 63 -26.35 22.93 -1.59
N ASP A 64 -26.63 21.64 -1.75
CA ASP A 64 -27.26 20.82 -0.72
C ASP A 64 -26.27 20.46 0.39
N LEU A 65 -24.98 20.31 0.04
CA LEU A 65 -23.85 20.17 0.96
C LEU A 65 -23.65 21.42 1.81
N TYR A 66 -23.66 22.60 1.20
CA TYR A 66 -23.60 23.89 1.92
C TYR A 66 -24.75 24.06 2.91
N ARG A 67 -25.93 23.55 2.56
CA ARG A 67 -27.14 23.56 3.41
C ARG A 67 -27.21 22.39 4.39
N GLN A 68 -26.17 21.55 4.47
CA GLN A 68 -26.11 20.35 5.32
C GLN A 68 -27.27 19.37 5.12
N ARG A 69 -27.81 19.29 3.89
CA ARG A 69 -28.90 18.36 3.53
C ARG A 69 -28.33 17.03 3.07
N TYR A 70 -27.72 16.29 3.99
CA TYR A 70 -26.94 15.08 3.67
C TYR A 70 -27.74 13.98 2.95
N ASN A 71 -29.03 13.82 3.23
CA ASN A 71 -29.87 12.87 2.47
C ASN A 71 -29.99 13.26 0.99
N GLN A 72 -30.11 14.55 0.69
CA GLN A 72 -30.16 15.02 -0.70
C GLN A 72 -28.81 14.86 -1.40
N VAL A 73 -27.70 15.05 -0.66
CA VAL A 73 -26.35 14.76 -1.14
C VAL A 73 -26.20 13.28 -1.49
N LYS A 74 -26.68 12.36 -0.63
CA LYS A 74 -26.70 10.91 -0.92
C LYS A 74 -27.43 10.57 -2.21
N ILE A 75 -28.59 11.19 -2.45
CA ILE A 75 -29.34 11.02 -3.71
C ILE A 75 -28.53 11.47 -4.92
N SER A 76 -27.80 12.58 -4.81
CA SER A 76 -26.93 13.04 -5.90
C SER A 76 -25.79 12.06 -6.20
N VAL A 77 -25.16 11.49 -5.17
CA VAL A 77 -24.09 10.49 -5.33
C VAL A 77 -24.63 9.22 -5.97
N GLU A 78 -25.73 8.68 -5.44
CA GLU A 78 -26.36 7.47 -5.97
C GLU A 78 -26.78 7.64 -7.44
N ALA A 79 -27.31 8.81 -7.80
CA ALA A 79 -27.66 9.12 -9.19
C ALA A 79 -26.43 9.18 -10.11
N MET A 80 -25.33 9.77 -9.64
CA MET A 80 -24.07 9.83 -10.41
C MET A 80 -23.46 8.44 -10.59
N ASP A 81 -23.47 7.60 -9.55
CA ASP A 81 -23.01 6.21 -9.60
C ASP A 81 -23.81 5.39 -10.63
N GLN A 82 -25.14 5.49 -10.59
CA GLN A 82 -26.00 4.75 -11.54
C GLN A 82 -25.81 5.23 -12.98
N LEU A 83 -25.62 6.53 -13.21
CA LEU A 83 -25.30 7.06 -14.54
C LEU A 83 -23.95 6.55 -15.02
N LEU A 84 -22.93 6.58 -14.16
CA LEU A 84 -21.59 6.09 -14.48
C LEU A 84 -21.61 4.62 -14.90
N GLN A 85 -22.29 3.78 -14.11
CA GLN A 85 -22.45 2.35 -14.40
C GLN A 85 -23.26 2.11 -15.68
N SER A 86 -24.30 2.88 -15.95
CA SER A 86 -25.18 2.65 -17.11
C SER A 86 -24.63 3.21 -18.42
N CYS A 87 -23.67 4.15 -18.34
CA CYS A 87 -23.14 4.89 -19.48
C CYS A 87 -21.65 4.61 -19.76
N HIS A 88 -21.05 3.59 -19.14
CA HIS A 88 -19.60 3.31 -19.21
C HIS A 88 -19.07 3.00 -20.63
N ASP A 89 -19.93 2.60 -21.56
CA ASP A 89 -19.56 2.34 -22.96
C ASP A 89 -19.69 3.57 -23.88
N LEU A 90 -20.20 4.70 -23.37
CA LEU A 90 -20.45 5.88 -24.19
C LEU A 90 -19.18 6.70 -24.44
N SER A 91 -19.01 7.21 -25.67
CA SER A 91 -17.86 8.07 -26.03
C SER A 91 -17.84 9.41 -25.29
N SER A 92 -18.98 9.89 -24.81
CA SER A 92 -19.12 11.13 -24.02
C SER A 92 -18.80 10.96 -22.53
N LEU A 93 -18.39 9.76 -22.10
CA LEU A 93 -18.16 9.44 -20.69
C LEU A 93 -17.05 10.28 -20.04
N ASN A 94 -16.00 10.64 -20.79
CA ASN A 94 -14.83 11.33 -20.23
C ASN A 94 -15.18 12.65 -19.52
N GLN A 95 -16.01 13.49 -20.14
CA GLN A 95 -16.46 14.75 -19.54
C GLN A 95 -17.36 14.52 -18.32
N PHE A 96 -18.21 13.49 -18.39
CA PHE A 96 -19.02 13.09 -17.24
C PHE A 96 -18.15 12.63 -16.06
N ILE A 97 -17.05 11.93 -16.32
CA ILE A 97 -16.11 11.51 -15.28
C ILE A 97 -15.46 12.71 -14.61
N GLU A 98 -15.17 13.81 -15.31
CA GLU A 98 -14.68 15.04 -14.68
C GLU A 98 -15.71 15.60 -13.69
N SER A 99 -16.98 15.63 -14.07
CA SER A 99 -18.07 16.01 -13.17
C SER A 99 -18.19 15.05 -11.97
N PHE A 100 -18.06 13.74 -12.20
CA PHE A 100 -18.05 12.72 -11.16
C PHE A 100 -16.90 12.91 -10.17
N LEU A 101 -15.66 13.05 -10.65
CA LEU A 101 -14.49 13.27 -9.80
C LEU A 101 -14.62 14.60 -9.03
N LYS A 102 -15.16 15.65 -9.65
CA LYS A 102 -15.45 16.92 -8.97
C LYS A 102 -16.47 16.78 -7.84
N MET A 103 -17.47 15.91 -7.99
CA MET A 103 -18.40 15.56 -6.91
C MET A 103 -17.65 14.93 -5.74
N LEU A 104 -16.84 13.91 -6.02
CA LEU A 104 -16.08 13.19 -4.99
C LEU A 104 -15.08 14.10 -4.27
N GLN A 105 -14.38 14.96 -5.01
CA GLN A 105 -13.50 15.97 -4.43
C GLN A 105 -14.24 16.85 -3.41
N LYS A 106 -15.40 17.39 -3.78
CA LYS A 106 -16.19 18.25 -2.88
C LYS A 106 -16.66 17.54 -1.62
N LEU A 107 -17.00 16.26 -1.71
CA LEU A 107 -17.40 15.46 -0.55
C LEU A 107 -16.21 15.21 0.37
N LEU A 108 -15.05 14.87 -0.17
CA LEU A 108 -13.83 14.64 0.58
C LEU A 108 -13.30 15.93 1.25
N GLU A 109 -13.47 17.09 0.63
CA GLU A 109 -13.09 18.39 1.20
C GLU A 109 -13.89 18.78 2.45
N THR A 110 -15.02 18.12 2.74
CA THR A 110 -15.85 18.46 3.90
C THR A 110 -15.23 18.08 5.24
N ASN A 111 -14.30 17.13 5.27
CA ASN A 111 -13.77 16.52 6.49
C ASN A 111 -14.85 15.94 7.42
N ASN A 112 -16.01 15.59 6.86
CA ASN A 112 -17.07 14.89 7.57
C ASN A 112 -17.00 13.41 7.20
N PHE A 113 -16.80 12.53 8.18
CA PHE A 113 -16.60 11.10 7.94
C PHE A 113 -17.72 10.45 7.10
N GLN A 114 -18.98 10.83 7.28
CA GLN A 114 -20.09 10.27 6.49
C GLN A 114 -19.99 10.67 5.00
N MET A 115 -19.54 11.89 4.72
CA MET A 115 -19.35 12.36 3.33
C MET A 115 -18.08 11.79 2.72
N GLU A 116 -17.00 11.71 3.50
CA GLU A 116 -15.75 11.08 3.06
C GLU A 116 -15.94 9.61 2.75
N LYS A 117 -16.63 8.86 3.62
CA LYS A 117 -16.99 7.46 3.39
C LYS A 117 -17.82 7.30 2.13
N LEU A 118 -18.86 8.12 1.95
CA LEU A 118 -19.71 8.10 0.76
C LEU A 118 -18.89 8.34 -0.52
N ALA A 119 -17.95 9.28 -0.49
CA ALA A 119 -17.07 9.56 -1.61
C ALA A 119 -16.06 8.43 -1.87
N THR A 120 -15.47 7.85 -0.83
CA THR A 120 -14.59 6.69 -0.93
C THR A 120 -15.32 5.50 -1.56
N ASP A 121 -16.53 5.18 -1.09
CA ASP A 121 -17.31 4.03 -1.55
C ASP A 121 -17.63 4.17 -3.05
N SER A 122 -18.10 5.35 -3.46
CA SER A 122 -18.37 5.69 -4.86
C SER A 122 -17.08 5.67 -5.71
N PHE A 123 -15.95 6.18 -5.20
CA PHE A 123 -14.65 6.11 -5.89
C PHE A 123 -14.18 4.66 -6.11
N VAL A 124 -14.31 3.80 -5.09
CA VAL A 124 -13.92 2.38 -5.18
C VAL A 124 -14.79 1.65 -6.19
N SER A 125 -16.11 1.90 -6.19
CA SER A 125 -16.99 1.36 -7.22
C SER A 125 -16.59 1.82 -8.61
N PHE A 126 -16.26 3.10 -8.79
CA PHE A 126 -15.74 3.64 -10.04
C PHE A 126 -14.40 2.99 -10.48
N ALA A 127 -13.51 2.71 -9.52
CA ALA A 127 -12.21 2.10 -9.81
C ALA A 127 -12.35 0.71 -10.44
N ASN A 128 -13.43 -0.02 -10.11
CA ASN A 128 -13.71 -1.37 -10.61
C ASN A 128 -14.44 -1.40 -11.96
N ILE A 129 -14.87 -0.24 -12.50
CA ILE A 129 -15.51 -0.17 -13.81
C ILE A 129 -14.40 -0.19 -14.88
N GLU A 130 -14.41 -1.20 -15.74
CA GLU A 130 -13.58 -1.24 -16.95
C GLU A 130 -14.07 -0.19 -17.94
N GLU A 131 -13.13 0.54 -18.55
CA GLU A 131 -13.46 1.62 -19.47
C GLU A 131 -12.77 1.40 -20.81
N ASN A 132 -13.52 1.61 -21.90
CA ASN A 132 -12.99 1.46 -23.26
C ASN A 132 -12.03 2.61 -23.65
N THR A 133 -12.03 3.71 -22.89
CA THR A 133 -11.20 4.89 -23.19
C THR A 133 -10.12 5.07 -22.14
N PRO A 134 -8.85 5.25 -22.52
CA PRO A 134 -7.78 5.37 -21.53
C PRO A 134 -7.85 6.69 -20.75
N ALA A 135 -7.38 6.66 -19.52
CA ALA A 135 -7.51 7.73 -18.52
C ALA A 135 -6.54 8.93 -18.68
N TYR A 136 -6.06 9.23 -19.89
CA TYR A 136 -5.00 10.24 -20.18
C TYR A 136 -5.23 11.66 -19.64
N HIS A 137 -6.43 11.98 -19.14
CA HIS A 137 -6.80 13.30 -18.63
C HIS A 137 -7.05 13.36 -17.11
N ARG A 138 -6.92 12.25 -16.37
CA ARG A 138 -7.27 12.22 -14.93
C ARG A 138 -6.07 12.53 -14.05
N GLN A 139 -6.13 13.63 -13.33
CA GLN A 139 -5.16 13.97 -12.28
C GLN A 139 -5.67 13.44 -10.94
N TYR A 140 -5.06 12.36 -10.44
CA TYR A 140 -5.44 11.76 -9.15
C TYR A 140 -4.71 12.37 -7.95
N ASP A 141 -3.87 13.40 -8.14
CA ASP A 141 -3.02 14.01 -7.11
C ASP A 141 -3.79 14.45 -5.86
N PHE A 142 -4.96 15.08 -6.08
CA PHE A 142 -5.86 15.47 -4.99
C PHE A 142 -6.31 14.24 -4.20
N PHE A 143 -6.80 13.20 -4.91
CA PHE A 143 -7.31 11.97 -4.28
C PHE A 143 -6.22 11.23 -3.52
N ILE A 144 -5.02 11.09 -4.11
CA ILE A 144 -3.87 10.48 -3.44
C ILE A 144 -3.54 11.24 -2.16
N SER A 145 -3.45 12.57 -2.23
CA SER A 145 -3.11 13.40 -1.08
C SER A 145 -4.18 13.33 0.01
N LYS A 146 -5.46 13.36 -0.38
CA LYS A 146 -6.57 13.36 0.56
C LYS A 146 -6.81 12.00 1.20
N PHE A 147 -6.76 10.91 0.43
CA PHE A 147 -6.87 9.55 0.97
C PHE A 147 -5.66 9.20 1.84
N ALA A 148 -4.44 9.62 1.48
CA ALA A 148 -3.27 9.48 2.35
C ALA A 148 -3.44 10.25 3.67
N ALA A 149 -3.99 11.46 3.64
CA ALA A 149 -4.29 12.20 4.87
C ALA A 149 -5.29 11.45 5.77
N MET A 150 -6.33 10.83 5.18
CA MET A 150 -7.28 9.99 5.92
C MET A 150 -6.62 8.77 6.56
N CYS A 151 -5.63 8.14 5.90
CA CYS A 151 -4.85 7.02 6.44
C CYS A 151 -4.07 7.35 7.72
N HIS A 152 -3.85 8.63 8.02
CA HIS A 152 -3.14 9.09 9.23
C HIS A 152 -4.08 9.73 10.26
N SER A 153 -5.40 9.49 10.17
CA SER A 153 -6.35 9.96 11.17
C SER A 153 -6.11 9.28 12.52
N ASN A 154 -5.79 10.08 13.54
CA ASN A 154 -5.45 9.63 14.90
C ASN A 154 -6.38 10.21 15.98
N GLN A 155 -7.44 10.93 15.58
CA GLN A 155 -8.30 11.66 16.51
C GLN A 155 -9.76 11.26 16.32
N GLY A 156 -10.46 11.03 17.43
CA GLY A 156 -11.88 10.68 17.46
C GLY A 156 -12.15 9.17 17.41
N THR A 157 -13.40 8.81 17.73
CA THR A 157 -13.88 7.41 17.73
C THR A 157 -13.84 6.79 16.34
N ASP A 158 -13.98 7.61 15.30
CA ASP A 158 -14.04 7.16 13.91
C ASP A 158 -12.65 7.02 13.26
N ALA A 159 -11.56 7.27 13.99
CA ALA A 159 -10.20 7.27 13.44
C ALA A 159 -9.86 5.99 12.66
N LYS A 160 -10.09 4.80 13.25
CA LYS A 160 -9.89 3.51 12.57
C LYS A 160 -10.71 3.39 11.29
N ALA A 161 -11.97 3.84 11.30
CA ALA A 161 -12.87 3.78 10.15
C ALA A 161 -12.49 4.78 9.04
N ILE A 162 -12.01 5.97 9.42
CA ILE A 162 -11.45 6.97 8.48
C ILE A 162 -10.18 6.42 7.83
N ARG A 163 -9.28 5.83 8.61
CA ARG A 163 -8.06 5.20 8.08
C ARG A 163 -8.38 4.08 7.10
N TYR A 164 -9.35 3.23 7.45
CA TYR A 164 -9.85 2.17 6.57
C TYR A 164 -10.40 2.74 5.25
N ALA A 165 -11.22 3.79 5.30
CA ALA A 165 -11.73 4.47 4.10
C ALA A 165 -10.60 5.09 3.26
N GLY A 166 -9.59 5.69 3.90
CA GLY A 166 -8.39 6.19 3.22
C GLY A 166 -7.65 5.09 2.46
N LEU A 167 -7.43 3.95 3.09
CA LEU A 167 -6.77 2.79 2.47
C LEU A 167 -7.56 2.27 1.27
N ARG A 168 -8.89 2.14 1.39
CA ARG A 168 -9.74 1.74 0.26
C ARG A 168 -9.65 2.73 -0.91
N GLY A 169 -9.64 4.02 -0.61
CA GLY A 169 -9.50 5.07 -1.62
C GLY A 169 -8.15 5.00 -2.35
N LEU A 170 -7.03 4.92 -1.62
CA LEU A 170 -5.69 4.78 -2.21
C LEU A 170 -5.56 3.50 -3.05
N ARG A 171 -6.10 2.38 -2.54
CA ARG A 171 -6.16 1.13 -3.28
C ARG A 171 -6.93 1.35 -4.58
N GLY A 172 -8.13 1.92 -4.54
CA GLY A 172 -8.91 2.26 -5.74
C GLY A 172 -8.11 3.08 -6.77
N VAL A 173 -7.32 4.06 -6.33
CA VAL A 173 -6.46 4.86 -7.23
C VAL A 173 -5.42 3.97 -7.90
N LEU A 174 -4.73 3.10 -7.15
CA LEU A 174 -3.77 2.15 -7.73
C LEU A 174 -4.43 1.28 -8.80
N TRP A 175 -5.59 0.71 -8.52
CA TRP A 175 -6.29 -0.18 -9.46
C TRP A 175 -6.73 0.56 -10.73
N LYS A 176 -7.12 1.83 -10.63
CA LYS A 176 -7.51 2.63 -11.78
C LYS A 176 -6.33 3.16 -12.59
N SER A 177 -5.18 3.43 -11.94
CA SER A 177 -4.00 4.02 -12.58
C SER A 177 -2.95 3.02 -13.04
N ALA A 178 -2.85 1.83 -12.44
CA ALA A 178 -1.80 0.85 -12.76
C ALA A 178 -2.04 0.07 -14.07
N THR A 179 -3.17 0.28 -14.74
CA THR A 179 -3.58 -0.48 -15.93
C THR A 179 -2.97 0.07 -17.22
N ASP A 180 -2.53 1.34 -17.23
CA ASP A 180 -2.00 2.00 -18.44
C ASP A 180 -0.55 2.49 -18.22
N PRO A 181 0.46 1.84 -18.83
CA PRO A 181 1.87 2.21 -18.69
C PRO A 181 2.25 3.55 -19.34
N LEU A 182 1.35 4.20 -20.11
CA LEU A 182 1.62 5.47 -20.79
C LEU A 182 1.19 6.72 -19.98
N GLN A 183 0.56 6.55 -18.82
CA GLN A 183 0.08 7.67 -18.00
C GLN A 183 1.12 8.19 -17.01
N ALA A 184 0.89 9.40 -16.48
CA ALA A 184 1.60 9.95 -15.31
C ALA A 184 1.66 8.84 -14.26
N SER A 185 2.87 8.32 -14.07
CA SER A 185 3.03 6.98 -13.54
C SER A 185 2.69 7.06 -12.07
N ILE A 186 1.70 6.31 -11.60
CA ILE A 186 1.41 6.18 -10.15
C ILE A 186 2.68 5.83 -9.35
N TRP A 187 3.68 5.26 -10.02
CA TRP A 187 5.02 4.93 -9.52
C TRP A 187 5.97 6.14 -9.40
N GLU A 188 5.56 7.35 -9.73
CA GLU A 188 6.33 8.55 -9.47
C GLU A 188 6.54 8.75 -7.97
N LYS A 189 7.74 9.23 -7.61
CA LYS A 189 8.17 9.41 -6.22
C LYS A 189 7.17 10.23 -5.40
N GLN A 190 6.62 11.30 -5.98
CA GLN A 190 5.66 12.18 -5.31
C GLN A 190 4.37 11.48 -4.84
N HIS A 191 3.98 10.39 -5.49
CA HIS A 191 2.81 9.60 -5.13
C HIS A 191 3.18 8.49 -4.14
N MET A 192 4.26 7.75 -4.43
CA MET A 192 4.72 6.66 -3.57
C MET A 192 5.19 7.14 -2.19
N ASP A 193 5.75 8.35 -2.10
CA ASP A 193 6.09 9.01 -0.83
C ASP A 193 4.87 9.34 0.04
N LYS A 194 3.64 9.20 -0.48
CA LYS A 194 2.39 9.32 0.27
C LYS A 194 1.73 7.96 0.48
N ILE A 195 1.68 7.13 -0.56
CA ILE A 195 1.00 5.83 -0.55
C ILE A 195 1.70 4.85 0.39
N VAL A 196 3.02 4.68 0.25
CA VAL A 196 3.75 3.67 1.02
C VAL A 196 3.75 3.99 2.52
N PRO A 197 4.05 5.22 2.98
CA PRO A 197 3.94 5.53 4.41
C PRO A 197 2.53 5.36 4.96
N SER A 198 1.48 5.62 4.16
CA SER A 198 0.09 5.40 4.56
C SER A 198 -0.21 3.92 4.83
N ILE A 199 0.30 3.04 3.96
CA ILE A 199 0.20 1.58 4.13
C ILE A 199 0.96 1.15 5.39
N LEU A 200 2.23 1.55 5.51
CA LEU A 200 3.09 1.12 6.61
C LEU A 200 2.64 1.65 7.96
N PHE A 201 2.03 2.83 8.02
CA PHE A 201 1.43 3.36 9.24
C PHE A 201 0.28 2.48 9.74
N ASN A 202 -0.59 2.03 8.85
CA ASN A 202 -1.74 1.19 9.20
C ASN A 202 -1.38 -0.29 9.38
N LEU A 203 -0.26 -0.74 8.80
CA LEU A 203 0.28 -2.08 9.04
C LEU A 203 0.83 -2.25 10.46
N GLN A 204 1.21 -1.14 11.11
CA GLN A 204 1.70 -1.12 12.50
C GLN A 204 0.59 -1.14 13.55
N ASP A 205 -0.69 -1.07 13.14
CA ASP A 205 -1.79 -1.03 14.10
C ASP A 205 -1.76 -2.33 14.93
N ASP A 206 -1.40 -2.19 16.20
CA ASP A 206 -1.39 -3.29 17.14
C ASP A 206 -2.81 -3.45 17.68
N ASP A 207 -3.50 -4.50 17.23
CA ASP A 207 -4.77 -4.96 17.81
C ASP A 207 -4.64 -5.43 19.27
N SER A 208 -3.48 -5.20 19.92
CA SER A 208 -3.16 -5.70 21.25
C SER A 208 -3.88 -4.96 22.38
N LEU A 209 -4.43 -3.76 22.15
CA LEU A 209 -5.16 -3.03 23.19
C LEU A 209 -6.64 -3.43 23.31
N GLU A 210 -7.17 -4.27 22.40
CA GLU A 210 -8.58 -4.71 22.43
C GLU A 210 -8.74 -6.24 22.61
N ASN A 211 -7.66 -7.02 22.51
CA ASN A 211 -7.71 -8.50 22.54
C ASN A 211 -7.15 -9.16 23.82
N GLU A 212 -6.75 -8.40 24.84
CA GLU A 212 -6.21 -8.97 26.09
C GLU A 212 -7.25 -9.74 26.93
N GLU A 213 -8.56 -9.60 26.66
CA GLU A 213 -9.58 -10.36 27.41
C GLU A 213 -9.88 -11.76 26.86
N ASN A 214 -9.39 -12.13 25.66
CA ASN A 214 -9.69 -13.44 25.04
C ASN A 214 -8.44 -14.25 24.63
N ALA A 215 -7.25 -13.88 25.12
CA ALA A 215 -6.01 -14.58 24.80
C ALA A 215 -5.79 -15.85 25.65
N GLU A 216 -6.78 -16.75 25.70
CA GLU A 216 -6.55 -18.13 26.13
C GLU A 216 -6.44 -19.05 24.90
N THR A 217 -5.22 -19.54 24.66
CA THR A 217 -4.91 -20.76 23.89
C THR A 217 -5.36 -20.84 22.43
N VAL A 218 -4.94 -19.88 21.60
CA VAL A 218 -4.78 -20.17 20.15
C VAL A 218 -3.41 -19.66 19.70
N VAL A 219 -2.51 -20.60 19.40
CA VAL A 219 -1.31 -20.32 18.59
C VAL A 219 -1.81 -19.96 17.20
N ASN A 220 -2.13 -18.69 16.99
CA ASN A 220 -2.48 -18.19 15.67
C ASN A 220 -1.24 -18.37 14.77
N PRO A 221 -1.33 -19.08 13.63
CA PRO A 221 -0.24 -19.12 12.68
C PRO A 221 0.08 -17.68 12.23
N PRO A 222 1.34 -17.40 11.81
CA PRO A 222 1.70 -16.06 11.35
C PRO A 222 0.67 -15.55 10.36
N PHE A 223 0.16 -14.33 10.56
CA PHE A 223 -0.80 -13.65 9.69
C PHE A 223 -0.43 -13.72 8.18
N LEU A 224 0.85 -13.95 7.88
CA LEU A 224 1.43 -14.13 6.55
C LEU A 224 1.06 -15.46 5.84
N ASP A 225 0.56 -16.48 6.56
CA ASP A 225 0.25 -17.83 6.03
C ASP A 225 -1.26 -18.09 5.84
N GLN A 226 -2.12 -17.10 6.10
CA GLN A 226 -3.55 -17.24 5.82
C GLN A 226 -3.82 -16.96 4.33
N PRO A 227 -4.48 -17.89 3.59
CA PRO A 227 -4.94 -17.60 2.26
C PRO A 227 -6.00 -16.50 2.35
N TYR A 228 -5.68 -15.32 1.81
CA TYR A 228 -6.63 -14.23 1.67
C TYR A 228 -7.88 -14.72 0.95
N ALA A 229 -9.05 -14.22 1.37
CA ALA A 229 -10.30 -14.45 0.66
C ALA A 229 -10.09 -14.09 -0.81
N VAL A 230 -10.19 -15.10 -1.67
CA VAL A 230 -9.91 -15.03 -3.10
C VAL A 230 -10.79 -13.97 -3.82
N ASP A 231 -11.80 -13.41 -3.14
CA ASP A 231 -12.69 -12.35 -3.63
C ASP A 231 -13.02 -11.22 -2.60
N GLY A 232 -12.32 -11.12 -1.46
CA GLY A 232 -12.71 -10.20 -0.36
C GLY A 232 -11.75 -9.02 -0.14
N VAL A 233 -12.30 -7.80 0.01
CA VAL A 233 -11.56 -6.67 0.61
C VAL A 233 -11.48 -6.91 2.11
N ALA A 234 -10.27 -6.93 2.68
CA ALA A 234 -10.09 -7.20 4.12
C ALA A 234 -10.84 -6.18 5.01
N ASP A 235 -11.31 -6.61 6.18
CA ASP A 235 -12.24 -5.84 7.03
C ASP A 235 -11.56 -4.92 8.07
N SER A 236 -10.25 -5.07 8.31
CA SER A 236 -9.49 -4.23 9.25
C SER A 236 -8.44 -3.38 8.53
N PRO A 237 -8.07 -2.19 9.08
CA PRO A 237 -7.00 -1.36 8.50
C PRO A 237 -5.68 -2.12 8.33
N LYS A 238 -5.30 -2.93 9.33
CA LYS A 238 -4.07 -3.73 9.30
C LYS A 238 -4.09 -4.77 8.19
N ALA A 239 -5.15 -5.57 8.11
CA ALA A 239 -5.28 -6.61 7.10
C ALA A 239 -5.37 -6.03 5.68
N LEU A 240 -6.10 -4.93 5.52
CA LEU A 240 -6.17 -4.22 4.24
C LEU A 240 -4.81 -3.62 3.85
N SER A 241 -3.99 -3.19 4.81
CA SER A 241 -2.65 -2.66 4.54
C SER A 241 -1.69 -3.75 4.05
N ASP A 242 -1.71 -4.94 4.66
CA ASP A 242 -0.90 -6.07 4.18
C ASP A 242 -1.35 -6.50 2.78
N GLN A 243 -2.67 -6.67 2.56
CA GLN A 243 -3.23 -6.95 1.24
C GLN A 243 -2.79 -5.90 0.21
N PHE A 244 -2.90 -4.61 0.55
CA PHE A 244 -2.57 -3.51 -0.35
C PHE A 244 -1.06 -3.45 -0.65
N LEU A 245 -0.19 -3.67 0.34
CA LEU A 245 1.26 -3.76 0.12
C LEU A 245 1.62 -4.86 -0.88
N ARG A 246 1.01 -6.04 -0.71
CA ARG A 246 1.25 -7.19 -1.58
C ARG A 246 0.77 -6.95 -3.01
N GLU A 247 -0.43 -6.39 -3.16
CA GLU A 247 -0.97 -6.00 -4.47
C GLU A 247 -0.10 -4.94 -5.16
N LEU A 248 0.37 -3.94 -4.40
CA LEU A 248 1.27 -2.90 -4.90
C LEU A 248 2.56 -3.52 -5.43
N MET A 249 3.20 -4.42 -4.67
CA MET A 249 4.41 -5.11 -5.11
C MET A 249 4.18 -6.01 -6.32
N ALA A 250 3.07 -6.73 -6.38
CA ALA A 250 2.72 -7.61 -7.50
C ALA A 250 2.49 -6.84 -8.81
N LYS A 251 1.97 -5.61 -8.72
CA LYS A 251 1.73 -4.71 -9.85
C LYS A 251 2.94 -3.85 -10.23
N ALA A 252 4.06 -3.93 -9.52
CA ALA A 252 5.21 -3.04 -9.70
C ALA A 252 6.39 -3.69 -10.45
N PRO A 253 6.32 -4.09 -11.73
CA PRO A 253 7.48 -4.67 -12.40
C PRO A 253 8.62 -3.65 -12.60
N PHE A 254 8.29 -2.37 -12.84
CA PHE A 254 9.27 -1.28 -13.03
C PHE A 254 9.29 -0.25 -11.87
N GLY A 255 8.32 -0.34 -10.95
CA GLY A 255 8.14 0.57 -9.82
C GLY A 255 8.76 0.07 -8.50
N LEU A 256 9.49 -1.06 -8.51
CA LEU A 256 10.04 -1.65 -7.27
C LEU A 256 10.91 -0.64 -6.50
N ILE A 257 11.73 0.15 -7.20
CA ILE A 257 12.55 1.21 -6.56
C ILE A 257 11.66 2.24 -5.88
N SER A 258 10.64 2.72 -6.60
CA SER A 258 9.70 3.73 -6.11
C SER A 258 8.92 3.29 -4.88
N VAL A 259 8.72 1.98 -4.68
CA VAL A 259 8.09 1.42 -3.48
C VAL A 259 9.11 1.17 -2.38
N LEU A 260 10.26 0.56 -2.70
CA LEU A 260 11.27 0.19 -1.69
C LEU A 260 11.94 1.40 -1.04
N GLU A 261 12.22 2.48 -1.77
CA GLU A 261 12.86 3.67 -1.19
C GLU A 261 12.01 4.25 -0.03
N PRO A 262 10.70 4.51 -0.20
CA PRO A 262 9.83 4.89 0.91
C PRO A 262 9.74 3.87 2.04
N VAL A 263 9.78 2.55 1.76
CA VAL A 263 9.79 1.51 2.81
C VAL A 263 11.04 1.62 3.67
N LEU A 264 12.22 1.73 3.05
CA LEU A 264 13.50 1.87 3.74
C LEU A 264 13.51 3.14 4.58
N LYS A 265 13.12 4.28 3.96
CA LYS A 265 13.03 5.59 4.63
C LYS A 265 12.08 5.55 5.82
N HIS A 266 10.93 4.88 5.70
CA HIS A 266 9.99 4.71 6.80
C HIS A 266 10.62 3.94 7.96
N CYS A 267 11.35 2.86 7.68
CA CYS A 267 12.04 2.10 8.71
C CYS A 267 13.14 2.92 9.41
N ASP A 268 13.88 3.74 8.65
CA ASP A 268 14.92 4.63 9.17
C ASP A 268 14.32 5.70 10.10
N LEU A 269 13.29 6.40 9.63
CA LEU A 269 12.69 7.53 10.36
C LEU A 269 11.94 7.08 11.62
N HIS A 270 11.29 5.91 11.57
CA HIS A 270 10.48 5.40 12.67
C HIS A 270 11.19 4.34 13.52
N LYS A 271 12.52 4.25 13.41
CA LYS A 271 13.37 3.33 14.21
C LYS A 271 12.92 1.87 14.14
N LYS A 272 12.43 1.42 12.99
CA LYS A 272 11.91 0.05 12.83
C LYS A 272 13.01 -1.00 12.64
N TRP A 273 14.25 -0.56 12.52
CA TRP A 273 15.43 -1.42 12.52
C TRP A 273 15.92 -1.79 13.93
N ASP A 274 15.54 -1.04 14.97
CA ASP A 274 16.03 -1.32 16.31
C ASP A 274 15.55 -2.71 16.78
N PRO A 275 16.42 -3.54 17.39
CA PRO A 275 16.03 -4.87 17.85
C PRO A 275 14.94 -4.83 18.95
N PRO A 276 13.92 -5.72 18.90
CA PRO A 276 13.65 -6.67 17.81
C PRO A 276 13.05 -5.96 16.57
N ALA A 277 13.66 -6.18 15.40
CA ALA A 277 13.25 -5.58 14.13
C ALA A 277 11.98 -6.26 13.53
N ALA A 278 11.01 -6.60 14.37
CA ALA A 278 9.85 -7.43 14.02
C ALA A 278 9.00 -6.81 12.91
N PHE A 279 8.75 -5.50 12.98
CA PHE A 279 7.99 -4.79 11.95
C PHE A 279 8.71 -4.82 10.59
N ALA A 280 10.02 -4.55 10.57
CA ALA A 280 10.80 -4.57 9.34
C ALA A 280 10.84 -5.99 8.75
N VAL A 281 11.08 -7.01 9.57
CA VAL A 281 11.04 -8.43 9.15
C VAL A 281 9.69 -8.78 8.53
N MET A 282 8.59 -8.48 9.21
CA MET A 282 7.24 -8.74 8.70
C MET A 282 6.99 -8.05 7.35
N THR A 283 7.33 -6.77 7.25
CA THR A 283 7.15 -5.94 6.04
C THR A 283 7.94 -6.52 4.85
N PHE A 284 9.22 -6.81 5.05
CA PHE A 284 10.06 -7.34 3.98
C PHE A 284 9.69 -8.78 3.60
N ARG A 285 9.20 -9.61 4.54
CA ARG A 285 8.64 -10.92 4.18
C ARG A 285 7.40 -10.77 3.30
N ALA A 286 6.46 -9.89 3.65
CA ALA A 286 5.26 -9.62 2.84
C ALA A 286 5.65 -9.17 1.42
N ILE A 287 6.64 -8.27 1.31
CA ILE A 287 7.19 -7.84 0.01
C ILE A 287 7.78 -9.03 -0.77
N MET A 288 8.60 -9.86 -0.14
CA MET A 288 9.28 -10.99 -0.79
C MET A 288 8.30 -12.04 -1.34
N TYR A 289 7.18 -12.28 -0.66
CA TYR A 289 6.13 -13.18 -1.15
C TYR A 289 5.36 -12.63 -2.37
N SER A 290 5.48 -11.34 -2.68
CA SER A 290 4.66 -10.68 -3.69
C SER A 290 5.41 -10.30 -4.97
N ILE A 291 6.72 -10.54 -5.01
CA ILE A 291 7.58 -10.18 -6.15
C ILE A 291 8.05 -11.41 -6.92
N LYS A 292 8.41 -11.19 -8.19
CA LYS A 292 8.96 -12.24 -9.06
C LYS A 292 10.47 -12.40 -8.94
N ASP A 293 11.19 -11.33 -8.59
CA ASP A 293 12.66 -11.32 -8.46
C ASP A 293 13.10 -10.96 -7.02
N PRO A 294 13.21 -11.98 -6.13
CA PRO A 294 13.70 -11.81 -4.77
C PRO A 294 15.09 -11.16 -4.66
N CYS A 295 15.96 -11.37 -5.65
CA CYS A 295 17.33 -10.84 -5.62
C CYS A 295 17.34 -9.31 -5.63
N PHE A 296 16.35 -8.68 -6.27
CA PHE A 296 16.24 -7.23 -6.31
C PHE A 296 16.10 -6.61 -4.91
N VAL A 297 15.23 -7.18 -4.06
CA VAL A 297 15.01 -6.71 -2.69
C VAL A 297 16.24 -6.98 -1.82
N ILE A 298 16.87 -8.15 -1.98
CA ILE A 298 18.11 -8.48 -1.27
C ILE A 298 19.20 -7.45 -1.61
N GLN A 299 19.38 -7.13 -2.89
CA GLN A 299 20.38 -6.15 -3.31
C GLN A 299 20.05 -4.74 -2.80
N ALA A 300 18.78 -4.36 -2.80
CA ALA A 300 18.34 -3.08 -2.23
C ALA A 300 18.68 -2.98 -0.73
N LEU A 301 18.46 -4.05 0.04
CA LEU A 301 18.82 -4.12 1.46
C LEU A 301 20.33 -4.10 1.70
N ILE A 302 21.13 -4.78 0.85
CA ILE A 302 22.59 -4.74 0.92
C ILE A 302 23.09 -3.32 0.64
N ASN A 303 22.61 -2.69 -0.42
CA ASN A 303 22.96 -1.30 -0.74
C ASN A 303 22.54 -0.35 0.40
N HIS A 304 21.38 -0.60 1.04
CA HIS A 304 20.96 0.16 2.22
C HIS A 304 21.92 -0.04 3.41
N LEU A 305 22.35 -1.28 3.66
CA LEU A 305 23.34 -1.58 4.70
C LEU A 305 24.68 -0.89 4.43
N GLU A 306 25.12 -0.80 3.18
CA GLU A 306 26.32 -0.04 2.77
C GLU A 306 26.17 1.45 3.07
N ASN A 307 25.03 2.06 2.72
CA ASN A 307 24.71 3.45 3.03
C ASN A 307 24.63 3.71 4.54
N MET A 308 24.21 2.70 5.31
CA MET A 308 24.09 2.73 6.76
C MET A 308 25.33 2.20 7.50
N SER A 309 26.47 2.03 6.82
CA SER A 309 27.70 1.46 7.40
C SER A 309 28.21 2.20 8.66
N ASN A 310 28.05 3.52 8.71
CA ASN A 310 28.45 4.35 9.86
C ASN A 310 27.33 4.61 10.87
N SER A 311 26.15 4.00 10.68
CA SER A 311 25.02 4.14 11.61
C SER A 311 25.22 3.30 12.88
N ASN A 312 24.34 3.52 13.86
CA ASN A 312 24.30 2.75 15.09
C ASN A 312 24.26 1.25 14.80
N ALA A 313 24.97 0.47 15.63
CA ALA A 313 25.00 -0.98 15.49
C ALA A 313 23.59 -1.59 15.52
N SER A 314 22.65 -1.01 16.29
CA SER A 314 21.24 -1.45 16.31
C SER A 314 20.58 -1.47 14.93
N VAL A 315 20.78 -0.41 14.15
CA VAL A 315 20.23 -0.28 12.78
C VAL A 315 20.86 -1.33 11.86
N ARG A 316 22.18 -1.47 11.92
CA ARG A 316 22.92 -2.48 11.14
C ARG A 316 22.49 -3.91 11.49
N ILE A 317 22.27 -4.21 12.78
CA ILE A 317 21.72 -5.50 13.26
C ILE A 317 20.33 -5.73 12.69
N GLY A 318 19.46 -4.72 12.72
CA GLY A 318 18.11 -4.80 12.18
C GLY A 318 18.09 -5.16 10.70
N ILE A 319 18.87 -4.45 9.88
CA ILE A 319 18.97 -4.72 8.44
C ILE A 319 19.53 -6.12 8.19
N ALA A 320 20.57 -6.53 8.91
CA ALA A 320 21.15 -7.87 8.78
C ALA A 320 20.17 -8.98 9.21
N SER A 321 19.34 -8.72 10.22
CA SER A 321 18.29 -9.62 10.69
C SER A 321 17.19 -9.78 9.63
N VAL A 322 16.82 -8.69 8.93
CA VAL A 322 15.91 -8.78 7.79
C VAL A 322 16.52 -9.63 6.68
N LEU A 323 17.78 -9.39 6.28
CA LEU A 323 18.49 -10.17 5.26
C LEU A 323 18.52 -11.68 5.58
N SER A 324 18.81 -12.04 6.83
CA SER A 324 18.74 -13.43 7.31
C SER A 324 17.31 -13.99 7.22
N SER A 325 16.29 -13.21 7.61
CA SER A 325 14.91 -13.69 7.69
C SER A 325 14.22 -13.92 6.33
N ILE A 326 14.68 -13.26 5.26
CA ILE A 326 14.02 -13.29 3.94
C ILE A 326 14.63 -14.34 3.00
N VAL A 327 15.83 -14.84 3.29
CA VAL A 327 16.54 -15.76 2.38
C VAL A 327 15.81 -17.08 2.17
N SER A 328 15.10 -17.56 3.20
CA SER A 328 14.28 -18.77 3.09
C SER A 328 13.15 -18.64 2.07
N ILE A 329 12.69 -17.41 1.80
CA ILE A 329 11.65 -17.11 0.81
C ILE A 329 12.26 -17.06 -0.60
N ALA A 330 13.46 -16.50 -0.74
CA ALA A 330 14.16 -16.43 -2.02
C ALA A 330 14.59 -17.83 -2.51
N GLY A 331 14.94 -18.73 -1.59
CA GLY A 331 15.32 -20.11 -1.91
C GLY A 331 16.48 -20.18 -2.90
N THR A 332 16.35 -21.01 -3.93
CA THR A 332 17.43 -21.29 -4.90
C THR A 332 17.62 -20.17 -5.95
N THR A 333 16.73 -19.19 -6.01
CA THR A 333 16.79 -18.09 -7.00
C THR A 333 18.01 -17.19 -6.82
N ILE A 334 18.61 -17.19 -5.63
CA ILE A 334 19.78 -16.38 -5.27
C ILE A 334 21.10 -16.91 -5.84
N GLY A 335 21.13 -18.14 -6.38
CA GLY A 335 22.35 -18.83 -6.80
C GLY A 335 23.32 -17.97 -7.65
N PRO A 336 22.86 -17.29 -8.72
CA PRO A 336 23.73 -16.45 -9.57
C PRO A 336 24.34 -15.24 -8.84
N SER A 337 23.62 -14.67 -7.87
CA SER A 337 23.99 -13.44 -7.16
C SER A 337 24.69 -13.72 -5.82
N LEU A 338 24.71 -14.98 -5.38
CA LEU A 338 25.14 -15.39 -4.06
C LEU A 338 26.55 -14.93 -3.71
N LEU A 339 27.49 -15.06 -4.66
CA LEU A 339 28.87 -14.66 -4.44
C LEU A 339 28.98 -13.15 -4.14
N GLY A 340 28.23 -12.33 -4.88
CA GLY A 340 28.17 -10.88 -4.65
C GLY A 340 27.56 -10.54 -3.29
N ILE A 341 26.48 -11.24 -2.92
CA ILE A 341 25.84 -11.10 -1.61
C ILE A 341 26.82 -11.45 -0.49
N PHE A 342 27.50 -12.59 -0.58
CA PHE A 342 28.48 -13.02 0.42
C PHE A 342 29.65 -12.04 0.54
N ASN A 343 30.23 -11.61 -0.58
CA ASN A 343 31.33 -10.64 -0.56
C ASN A 343 30.91 -9.34 0.14
N SER A 344 29.67 -8.89 -0.06
CA SER A 344 29.13 -7.71 0.60
C SER A 344 28.97 -7.93 2.11
N LEU A 345 28.37 -9.05 2.53
CA LEU A 345 28.23 -9.40 3.95
C LEU A 345 29.59 -9.56 4.65
N LEU A 346 30.59 -10.13 3.97
CA LEU A 346 31.94 -10.29 4.49
C LEU A 346 32.69 -8.97 4.63
N LYS A 347 32.52 -8.08 3.66
CA LYS A 347 33.05 -6.71 3.75
C LYS A 347 32.53 -6.01 5.00
N HIS A 348 31.22 -6.11 5.27
CA HIS A 348 30.62 -5.57 6.49
C HIS A 348 31.13 -6.26 7.77
N LEU A 349 31.28 -7.57 7.75
CA LEU A 349 31.82 -8.32 8.89
C LEU A 349 33.25 -7.89 9.21
N ARG A 350 34.10 -7.77 8.19
CA ARG A 350 35.48 -7.29 8.33
C ARG A 350 35.52 -5.87 8.89
N GLN A 351 34.71 -4.97 8.34
CA GLN A 351 34.60 -3.58 8.82
C GLN A 351 34.17 -3.52 10.29
N SER A 352 33.20 -4.34 10.70
CA SER A 352 32.77 -4.40 12.11
C SER A 352 33.87 -4.92 13.04
N VAL A 353 34.65 -5.93 12.62
CA VAL A 353 35.78 -6.44 13.41
C VAL A 353 36.88 -5.38 13.56
N GLU A 354 37.21 -4.68 12.48
CA GLU A 354 38.18 -3.57 12.50
C GLU A 354 37.67 -2.41 13.39
N PHE A 355 36.38 -2.06 13.29
CA PHE A 355 35.76 -1.01 14.09
C PHE A 355 35.71 -1.38 15.58
N GLN A 356 35.41 -2.63 15.91
CA GLN A 356 35.42 -3.14 17.29
C GLN A 356 36.79 -2.98 17.96
N GLN A 357 37.88 -3.12 17.20
CA GLN A 357 39.25 -2.95 17.70
C GLN A 357 39.68 -1.48 17.78
N SER A 358 38.93 -0.57 17.15
CA SER A 358 39.19 0.86 17.19
C SER A 358 38.80 1.47 18.54
N LYS A 359 39.45 2.58 18.90
CA LYS A 359 39.11 3.36 20.10
C LYS A 359 37.80 4.14 19.96
N GLU A 360 37.25 4.21 18.75
CA GLU A 360 36.06 4.98 18.39
C GLU A 360 34.78 4.14 18.47
N CYS A 361 34.90 2.84 18.80
CA CYS A 361 33.76 1.93 18.94
C CYS A 361 32.85 2.34 20.12
N PRO A 362 31.58 2.69 19.87
CA PRO A 362 30.67 3.10 20.94
C PRO A 362 30.20 1.92 21.82
N SER A 363 30.10 0.71 21.26
CA SER A 363 29.75 -0.50 22.03
C SER A 363 30.33 -1.75 21.37
N VAL A 364 31.25 -2.40 22.08
CA VAL A 364 31.88 -3.65 21.65
C VAL A 364 30.86 -4.80 21.63
N GLU A 365 29.92 -4.81 22.57
CA GLU A 365 28.88 -5.81 22.69
C GLU A 365 27.92 -5.77 21.51
N GLN A 366 27.46 -4.58 21.11
CA GLN A 366 26.57 -4.45 19.95
C GLN A 366 27.27 -4.80 18.65
N GLU A 367 28.56 -4.46 18.48
CA GLU A 367 29.32 -4.92 17.31
C GLU A 367 29.43 -6.45 17.27
N LYS A 368 29.63 -7.13 18.41
CA LYS A 368 29.61 -8.59 18.44
C LYS A 368 28.26 -9.16 18.00
N VAL A 369 27.15 -8.60 18.47
CA VAL A 369 25.81 -9.02 18.03
C VAL A 369 25.63 -8.81 16.52
N TYR A 370 26.12 -7.70 15.98
CA TYR A 370 26.11 -7.44 14.54
C TYR A 370 26.92 -8.48 13.76
N GLN A 371 28.14 -8.78 14.20
CA GLN A 371 28.99 -9.81 13.60
C GLN A 371 28.31 -11.18 13.62
N GLU A 372 27.71 -11.57 14.74
CA GLU A 372 26.97 -12.83 14.85
C GLU A 372 25.77 -12.87 13.91
N THR A 373 25.04 -11.76 13.79
CA THR A 373 23.90 -11.64 12.88
C THR A 373 24.33 -11.79 11.42
N LEU A 374 25.44 -11.18 11.02
CA LEU A 374 26.01 -11.33 9.68
C LEU A 374 26.47 -12.77 9.41
N ILE A 375 27.09 -13.43 10.39
CA ILE A 375 27.52 -14.83 10.28
C ILE A 375 26.31 -15.75 10.13
N ASN A 376 25.25 -15.51 10.92
CA ASN A 376 24.00 -16.27 10.80
C ASN A 376 23.36 -16.06 9.43
N ALA A 377 23.25 -14.81 8.97
CA ALA A 377 22.75 -14.50 7.63
C ALA A 377 23.53 -15.26 6.55
N MET A 378 24.86 -15.14 6.52
CA MET A 378 25.70 -15.91 5.58
C MET A 378 25.44 -17.42 5.68
N GLY A 379 25.26 -17.95 6.89
CA GLY A 379 24.85 -19.33 7.12
C GLY A 379 23.53 -19.70 6.45
N ASP A 380 22.52 -18.86 6.59
CA ASP A 380 21.20 -19.06 6.00
C ASP A 380 21.25 -18.99 4.46
N TYR A 381 22.06 -18.07 3.92
CA TYR A 381 22.33 -17.97 2.48
C TYR A 381 23.05 -19.22 1.94
N ALA A 382 24.02 -19.77 2.67
CA ALA A 382 24.65 -21.04 2.29
C ALA A 382 23.67 -22.22 2.34
N ASN A 383 22.77 -22.24 3.33
CA ASN A 383 21.79 -23.29 3.51
C ASN A 383 20.69 -23.29 2.43
N ALA A 384 20.35 -22.11 1.88
CA ALA A 384 19.36 -21.95 0.82
C ALA A 384 19.79 -22.54 -0.54
N LEU A 385 21.07 -22.88 -0.70
CA LEU A 385 21.59 -23.52 -1.91
C LEU A 385 21.12 -24.99 -2.04
N PRO A 386 20.98 -25.51 -3.26
CA PRO A 386 20.97 -26.95 -3.50
C PRO A 386 22.30 -27.60 -3.10
N ASP A 387 22.27 -28.86 -2.66
CA ASP A 387 23.46 -29.55 -2.11
C ASP A 387 24.66 -29.59 -3.08
N TYR A 388 24.41 -29.70 -4.39
CA TYR A 388 25.49 -29.68 -5.39
C TYR A 388 26.19 -28.32 -5.47
N GLN A 389 25.47 -27.21 -5.26
CA GLN A 389 26.06 -25.87 -5.22
C GLN A 389 26.77 -25.60 -3.90
N LYS A 390 26.33 -26.22 -2.79
CA LYS A 390 27.02 -26.11 -1.50
C LYS A 390 28.46 -26.61 -1.58
N VAL A 391 28.70 -27.74 -2.25
CA VAL A 391 30.05 -28.30 -2.41
C VAL A 391 30.94 -27.37 -3.23
N VAL A 392 30.43 -26.86 -4.36
CA VAL A 392 31.18 -25.90 -5.20
C VAL A 392 31.47 -24.61 -4.44
N PHE A 393 30.49 -24.11 -3.69
CA PHE A 393 30.64 -22.93 -2.85
C PHE A 393 31.65 -23.16 -1.72
N LEU A 394 31.69 -24.36 -1.13
CA LEU A 394 32.65 -24.74 -0.11
C LEU A 394 34.08 -24.79 -0.65
N PHE A 395 34.29 -25.35 -1.84
CA PHE A 395 35.57 -25.27 -2.55
C PHE A 395 36.00 -23.83 -2.86
N PHE A 396 35.03 -22.97 -3.19
CA PHE A 396 35.28 -21.57 -3.41
C PHE A 396 35.72 -20.86 -2.11
N LEU A 397 35.00 -21.06 -0.99
CA LEU A 397 35.37 -20.51 0.32
C LEU A 397 36.77 -20.98 0.78
N LEU A 398 37.10 -22.25 0.53
CA LEU A 398 38.42 -22.84 0.83
C LEU A 398 39.57 -22.18 0.06
N SER A 399 39.27 -21.58 -1.10
CA SER A 399 40.27 -20.87 -1.92
C SER A 399 40.60 -19.46 -1.38
N PHE A 400 39.84 -18.99 -0.38
CA PHE A 400 40.06 -17.71 0.29
C PHE A 400 40.37 -17.92 1.79
N PRO A 401 41.62 -17.72 2.24
CA PRO A 401 42.04 -18.03 3.62
C PRO A 401 41.21 -17.34 4.72
N PHE A 402 40.75 -16.11 4.47
CA PHE A 402 39.88 -15.36 5.39
C PHE A 402 38.48 -15.99 5.53
N LEU A 403 37.94 -16.53 4.43
CA LEU A 403 36.61 -17.16 4.39
C LEU A 403 36.58 -18.52 5.09
N PHE A 404 37.68 -19.26 4.99
CA PHE A 404 37.84 -20.55 5.66
C PHE A 404 37.76 -20.44 7.19
N PHE A 405 38.33 -19.37 7.77
CA PHE A 405 38.29 -19.15 9.22
C PHE A 405 36.86 -18.92 9.73
N PHE A 406 36.05 -18.16 8.99
CA PHE A 406 34.64 -17.94 9.34
C PHE A 406 33.76 -19.16 9.07
N PHE A 407 34.04 -19.95 8.03
CA PHE A 407 33.38 -21.23 7.79
C PHE A 407 33.61 -22.23 8.94
N LEU A 408 34.81 -22.27 9.50
CA LEU A 408 35.11 -23.06 10.71
C LEU A 408 34.31 -22.59 11.94
N ILE A 409 34.07 -21.28 12.08
CA ILE A 409 33.22 -20.72 13.14
C ILE A 409 31.75 -21.13 12.94
N TRP A 410 31.26 -21.08 11.69
CA TRP A 410 29.91 -21.51 11.34
C TRP A 410 29.69 -23.02 11.59
N LEU A 411 30.61 -23.88 11.12
CA LEU A 411 30.58 -25.32 11.41
C LEU A 411 30.58 -25.61 12.91
N ARG A 412 31.32 -24.83 13.70
CA ARG A 412 31.37 -24.98 15.16
C ARG A 412 30.06 -24.59 15.86
N LYS A 413 29.29 -23.62 15.33
CA LYS A 413 27.96 -23.26 15.85
C LYS A 413 26.90 -24.31 15.46
N ASN A 414 26.87 -24.78 14.19
CA ASN A 414 25.91 -25.79 13.74
C ASN A 414 26.18 -27.20 14.30
N SER A 415 27.44 -27.56 14.55
CA SER A 415 27.77 -28.83 15.23
C SER A 415 27.31 -28.86 16.69
N ARG A 416 27.15 -27.71 17.35
CA ARG A 416 26.56 -27.62 18.71
C ARG A 416 25.03 -27.75 18.69
N ALA A 417 24.36 -27.18 17.69
CA ALA A 417 22.91 -27.31 17.54
C ALA A 417 22.48 -28.78 17.29
N HIS A 418 23.24 -29.52 16.48
CA HIS A 418 22.97 -30.96 16.25
C HIS A 418 23.22 -31.85 17.47
N LYS A 419 24.11 -31.45 18.40
CA LYS A 419 24.35 -32.18 19.65
C LYS A 419 23.28 -31.94 20.72
N LEU A 420 22.48 -30.87 20.59
CA LEU A 420 21.39 -30.55 21.51
C LEU A 420 20.03 -31.11 21.04
N SER A 421 19.89 -31.51 19.77
CA SER A 421 18.68 -32.20 19.27
C SER A 421 18.77 -33.73 19.32
N THR A 422 19.91 -34.27 19.77
CA THR A 422 20.18 -35.72 19.88
C THR A 422 20.50 -36.16 21.32
N SER A 423 20.24 -35.28 22.30
CA SER A 423 20.20 -35.57 23.73
C SER A 423 18.83 -35.24 24.27
#